data_AF-A0A3C0JA77-F1
#
_entry.id   AF-A0A3C0JA77-F1
#
_cell.length_a   1.000
_cell.length_b   1.000
_cell.length_c   1.000
_cell.angle_alpha   90.00
_cell.angle_beta   90.00
_cell.angle_gamma   90.00
#
_symmetry.space_group_name_H-M   'P 1'
#
loop_
_entity.id
_entity.type
_entity.pdbx_description
1 polymer ?
#
loop_
_entity_poly.entity_id
_entity_poly.type
_entity_poly.pdbx_seq_one_letter_code
_entity_poly.pdbx_strand_id
1 'polypeptide(L)'
;NLQDLKAGYLVGATPWKQQLMLGIGAFSCALIMAPVLNLLAQAYGIGPATPEHPQSLAAPQATLMASVARGLFGGQLPWTMIGIGAVIGAAIIAVDEQFKKRNARFRVPVLAAAIGIYLPLELMVPIFIGGLIAHFVERFHKIGPDDEGGRDRVHRPGVLFSAGLITGEALMGIAIAIPIVVSGHADVLALPEALNLNQWFGLLVLALVGWLLYRAGKKGEQAG
;
A
#
# COMPACT_ATOMS: atom_id res chain seq x y z
N ASN A 1 3.58 17.00 7.86
CA ASN A 1 3.65 18.38 7.32
C ASN A 1 4.32 19.37 8.30
N LEU A 2 3.74 19.71 9.46
CA LEU A 2 4.41 20.64 10.40
C LEU A 2 5.77 20.10 10.92
N GLN A 3 5.87 18.78 11.08
CA GLN A 3 7.11 18.08 11.45
C GLN A 3 8.16 18.13 10.32
N ASP A 4 7.74 18.16 9.06
CA ASP A 4 8.63 18.20 7.89
C ASP A 4 9.22 19.60 7.69
N LEU A 5 8.43 20.64 7.94
CA LEU A 5 8.91 22.03 7.94
C LEU A 5 9.94 22.27 9.05
N LYS A 6 9.73 21.68 10.24
CA LYS A 6 10.68 21.76 11.34
C LYS A 6 11.97 20.99 11.03
N ALA A 7 11.87 19.77 10.52
CA ALA A 7 13.03 18.99 10.10
C ALA A 7 13.80 19.70 8.98
N GLY A 8 13.09 20.26 7.99
CA GLY A 8 13.63 21.07 6.93
C GLY A 8 14.42 22.27 7.43
N TYR A 9 13.86 23.04 8.36
CA TYR A 9 14.55 24.16 9.00
C TYR A 9 15.84 23.72 9.71
N LEU A 10 15.80 22.59 10.44
CA LEU A 10 16.96 22.05 11.18
C LEU A 10 18.10 21.60 10.26
N VAL A 11 17.82 21.18 9.03
CA VAL A 11 18.83 20.82 8.02
C VAL A 11 19.17 21.97 7.06
N GLY A 12 18.73 23.20 7.38
CA GLY A 12 19.09 24.42 6.65
C GLY A 12 18.16 24.81 5.49
N ALA A 13 17.02 24.14 5.32
CA ALA A 13 16.01 24.53 4.33
C ALA A 13 15.20 25.76 4.80
N THR A 14 14.67 26.52 3.85
CA THR A 14 13.81 27.69 4.13
C THR A 14 12.33 27.27 4.22
N PRO A 15 11.68 27.34 5.39
CA PRO A 15 10.34 26.76 5.60
C PRO A 15 9.26 27.33 4.68
N TRP A 16 9.34 28.64 4.39
CA TRP A 16 8.39 29.29 3.49
C TRP A 16 8.44 28.71 2.07
N LYS A 17 9.64 28.41 1.55
CA LYS A 17 9.79 27.78 0.23
C LYS A 17 9.24 26.35 0.24
N GLN A 18 9.43 25.60 1.33
CA GLN A 18 8.86 24.26 1.46
C GLN A 18 7.34 24.27 1.49
N GLN A 19 6.73 25.20 2.24
CA GLN A 19 5.28 25.33 2.28
C GLN A 19 4.69 25.73 0.92
N LEU A 20 5.35 26.63 0.19
CA LEU A 20 4.95 26.99 -1.17
C LEU A 20 5.02 25.77 -2.10
N MET A 21 6.13 25.03 -2.09
CA MET A 21 6.29 23.84 -2.93
C MET A 21 5.29 22.73 -2.58
N LEU A 22 4.96 22.57 -1.28
CA LEU A 22 3.89 21.67 -0.85
C LEU A 22 2.53 22.10 -1.39
N GLY A 23 2.23 23.41 -1.39
CA GLY A 23 1.02 23.96 -1.98
C GLY A 23 0.93 23.72 -3.49
N ILE A 24 2.02 23.99 -4.22
CA ILE A 24 2.11 23.73 -5.67
C ILE A 24 1.95 22.23 -5.95
N GLY A 25 2.63 21.38 -5.17
CA GLY A 25 2.54 19.92 -5.30
C GLY A 25 1.13 19.40 -5.05
N ALA A 26 0.47 19.87 -3.99
CA ALA A 26 -0.90 19.49 -3.67
C ALA A 26 -1.88 19.94 -4.76
N PHE A 27 -1.74 21.17 -5.26
CA PHE A 27 -2.58 21.70 -6.33
C PHE A 27 -2.39 20.94 -7.65
N SER A 28 -1.14 20.72 -8.06
CA SER A 28 -0.80 19.94 -9.26
C SER A 28 -1.32 18.50 -9.16
N CYS A 29 -1.12 17.86 -8.00
CA CYS A 29 -1.65 16.53 -7.73
C CYS A 29 -3.17 16.50 -7.83
N ALA A 30 -3.89 17.46 -7.24
CA ALA A 30 -5.35 17.52 -7.33
C ALA A 30 -5.85 17.65 -8.79
N LEU A 31 -5.17 18.46 -9.61
CA LEU A 31 -5.51 18.65 -11.03
C LEU A 31 -5.31 17.37 -11.87
N ILE A 32 -4.31 16.56 -11.54
CA ILE A 32 -4.01 15.31 -12.27
C ILE A 32 -4.83 14.14 -11.72
N MET A 33 -4.98 14.06 -10.41
CA MET A 33 -5.66 12.92 -9.77
C MET A 33 -7.15 12.88 -10.09
N ALA A 34 -7.84 14.03 -10.13
CA ALA A 34 -9.27 14.07 -10.45
C ALA A 34 -9.62 13.43 -11.83
N PRO A 35 -9.00 13.83 -12.96
CA PRO A 35 -9.27 13.19 -14.24
C PRO A 35 -8.80 11.74 -14.30
N VAL A 36 -7.66 11.40 -13.69
CA VAL A 36 -7.16 10.01 -13.64
C VAL A 36 -8.13 9.10 -12.88
N LEU A 37 -8.61 9.52 -11.71
CA LEU A 37 -9.57 8.74 -10.94
C LEU A 37 -10.90 8.60 -11.68
N ASN A 38 -11.35 9.63 -12.40
CA ASN A 38 -12.56 9.53 -13.22
C ASN A 38 -12.38 8.55 -14.39
N LEU A 39 -11.22 8.60 -15.07
CA LEU A 39 -10.86 7.64 -16.11
C LEU A 39 -10.89 6.20 -15.58
N LEU A 40 -10.23 5.95 -14.44
CA LEU A 40 -10.19 4.63 -13.82
C LEU A 40 -11.57 4.18 -13.31
N ALA A 41 -12.36 5.08 -12.76
CA ALA A 41 -13.72 4.79 -12.31
C ALA A 41 -14.63 4.40 -13.48
N GLN A 42 -14.49 5.03 -14.64
CA GLN A 42 -15.23 4.66 -15.85
C GLN A 42 -14.73 3.36 -16.48
N ALA A 43 -13.42 3.12 -16.47
CA ALA A 43 -12.84 1.92 -17.07
C ALA A 43 -13.13 0.66 -16.25
N TYR A 44 -12.94 0.74 -14.93
CA TYR A 44 -12.92 -0.42 -14.05
C TYR A 44 -13.94 -0.34 -12.90
N GLY A 45 -14.46 0.83 -12.56
CA GLY A 45 -15.19 1.02 -11.29
C GLY A 45 -14.27 0.97 -10.06
N ILE A 46 -14.74 1.56 -8.95
CA ILE A 46 -14.01 1.62 -7.67
C ILE A 46 -14.88 1.07 -6.55
N GLY A 47 -14.37 0.09 -5.80
CA GLY A 47 -15.09 -0.55 -4.69
C GLY A 47 -15.59 -1.94 -5.03
N PRO A 48 -16.72 -2.40 -4.45
CA PRO A 48 -17.26 -3.75 -4.69
C PRO A 48 -17.61 -3.98 -6.17
N ALA A 49 -17.39 -5.20 -6.66
CA ALA A 49 -17.68 -5.57 -8.04
C ALA A 49 -19.19 -5.41 -8.34
N THR A 50 -19.50 -4.81 -9.48
CA THR A 50 -20.87 -4.65 -9.99
C THR A 50 -21.03 -5.44 -11.29
N PRO A 51 -22.27 -5.73 -11.76
CA PRO A 51 -22.47 -6.39 -13.05
C PRO A 51 -21.87 -5.63 -14.24
N GLU A 52 -21.80 -4.30 -14.13
CA GLU A 52 -21.20 -3.40 -15.12
C GLU A 52 -19.67 -3.40 -15.06
N HIS A 53 -19.12 -3.63 -13.86
CA HIS A 53 -17.69 -3.63 -13.58
C HIS A 53 -17.30 -4.85 -12.73
N PRO A 54 -17.21 -6.04 -13.35
CA PRO A 54 -16.91 -7.28 -12.64
C PRO A 54 -15.49 -7.33 -12.08
N GLN A 55 -14.56 -6.55 -12.64
CA GLN A 55 -13.15 -6.46 -12.22
C GLN A 55 -12.84 -5.08 -11.63
N SER A 56 -13.59 -4.70 -10.59
CA SER A 56 -13.45 -3.38 -9.98
C SER A 56 -12.16 -3.20 -9.18
N LEU A 57 -11.67 -1.96 -9.15
CA LEU A 57 -10.51 -1.61 -8.35
C LEU A 57 -10.87 -1.66 -6.86
N ALA A 58 -10.24 -2.56 -6.13
CA ALA A 58 -10.42 -2.68 -4.69
C ALA A 58 -9.84 -1.43 -3.99
N ALA A 59 -10.70 -0.71 -3.26
CA ALA A 59 -10.29 0.46 -2.48
C ALA A 59 -10.80 0.40 -1.03
N PRO A 60 -10.36 -0.58 -0.20
CA PRO A 60 -10.93 -0.82 1.13
C PRO A 60 -10.88 0.41 2.04
N GLN A 61 -9.77 1.15 2.01
CA GLN A 61 -9.62 2.37 2.80
C GLN A 61 -10.58 3.47 2.37
N ALA A 62 -10.76 3.67 1.06
CA ALA A 62 -11.71 4.65 0.53
C ALA A 62 -13.16 4.26 0.85
N THR A 63 -13.49 2.97 0.74
CA THR A 63 -14.81 2.44 1.10
C THR A 63 -15.11 2.65 2.59
N LEU A 64 -14.13 2.45 3.47
CA LEU A 64 -14.29 2.70 4.90
C LEU A 64 -14.48 4.19 5.21
N MET A 65 -13.69 5.07 4.58
CA MET A 65 -13.89 6.52 4.74
C MET A 65 -15.26 6.97 4.21
N ALA A 66 -15.70 6.42 3.08
CA ALA A 66 -17.02 6.71 2.51
C ALA A 66 -18.17 6.23 3.40
N SER A 67 -18.05 5.04 4.03
CA SER A 67 -19.08 4.52 4.93
C SER A 67 -19.19 5.35 6.22
N VAL A 68 -18.05 5.78 6.79
CA VAL A 68 -18.01 6.68 7.94
C VAL A 68 -18.63 8.04 7.60
N ALA A 69 -18.25 8.63 6.46
CA ALA A 69 -18.80 9.92 6.02
C ALA A 69 -20.32 9.84 5.80
N ARG A 70 -20.81 8.81 5.10
CA ARG A 70 -22.25 8.60 4.90
C ARG A 70 -22.98 8.39 6.23
N GLY A 71 -22.39 7.63 7.14
CA GLY A 71 -22.93 7.42 8.49
C GLY A 71 -23.03 8.72 9.29
N LEU A 72 -22.06 9.63 9.16
CA LEU A 72 -22.02 10.90 9.89
C LEU A 72 -22.99 11.95 9.32
N PHE A 73 -23.10 12.06 8.00
CA PHE A 73 -23.83 13.16 7.33
C PHE A 73 -25.31 12.85 7.00
N GLY A 74 -25.85 11.70 7.40
CA GLY A 74 -27.25 11.38 7.16
C GLY A 74 -27.67 9.92 7.36
N GLY A 75 -26.71 9.02 7.64
CA GLY A 75 -27.00 7.63 7.98
C GLY A 75 -27.17 7.37 9.49
N GLN A 76 -27.36 6.09 9.83
CA GLN A 76 -27.23 5.60 11.21
C GLN A 76 -25.88 4.91 11.33
N LEU A 77 -25.03 5.40 12.25
CA LEU A 77 -23.76 4.74 12.55
C LEU A 77 -24.02 3.48 13.40
N PRO A 78 -23.36 2.35 13.11
CA PRO A 78 -23.48 1.14 13.90
C PRO A 78 -22.67 1.27 15.19
N TRP A 79 -23.18 2.07 16.14
CA TRP A 79 -22.49 2.39 17.40
C TRP A 79 -22.09 1.17 18.21
N THR A 80 -22.88 0.09 18.16
CA THR A 80 -22.53 -1.20 18.78
C THR A 80 -21.24 -1.77 18.17
N MET A 81 -21.11 -1.76 16.84
CA MET A 81 -19.92 -2.25 16.15
C MET A 81 -18.71 -1.35 16.41
N ILE A 82 -18.90 -0.04 16.46
CA ILE A 82 -17.86 0.93 16.83
C ILE A 82 -17.38 0.67 18.26
N GLY A 83 -18.31 0.47 19.20
CA GLY A 83 -18.01 0.15 20.60
C GLY A 83 -17.24 -1.16 20.75
N ILE A 84 -17.66 -2.22 20.04
CA ILE A 84 -16.91 -3.49 19.98
C ILE A 84 -15.50 -3.25 19.44
N GLY A 85 -15.35 -2.50 18.35
CA GLY A 85 -14.05 -2.14 17.77
C GLY A 85 -13.15 -1.37 18.75
N ALA A 86 -13.72 -0.44 19.53
CA ALA A 86 -12.99 0.31 20.55
C ALA A 86 -12.50 -0.60 21.68
N VAL A 87 -13.32 -1.56 22.13
CA VAL A 87 -12.92 -2.55 23.15
C VAL A 87 -11.82 -3.47 22.62
N ILE A 88 -11.95 -3.98 21.39
CA ILE A 88 -10.91 -4.79 20.75
C ILE A 88 -9.61 -3.99 20.61
N GLY A 89 -9.69 -2.74 20.16
CA GLY A 89 -8.54 -1.85 20.04
C GLY A 89 -7.84 -1.63 21.38
N ALA A 90 -8.60 -1.34 22.44
CA ALA A 90 -8.08 -1.20 23.80
C ALA A 90 -7.42 -2.50 24.31
N ALA A 91 -8.00 -3.66 24.01
CA ALA A 91 -7.42 -4.95 24.36
C ALA A 91 -6.09 -5.20 23.63
N ILE A 92 -6.00 -4.89 22.33
CA ILE A 92 -4.76 -5.02 21.55
C ILE A 92 -3.69 -4.06 22.09
N ILE A 93 -4.04 -2.81 22.41
CA ILE A 93 -3.13 -1.84 23.04
C ILE A 93 -2.59 -2.40 24.36
N ALA A 94 -3.47 -2.92 25.22
CA ALA A 94 -3.08 -3.46 26.52
C ALA A 94 -2.13 -4.67 26.38
N VAL A 95 -2.37 -5.54 25.40
CA VAL A 95 -1.50 -6.67 25.08
C VAL A 95 -0.13 -6.21 24.56
N ASP A 96 -0.10 -5.25 23.64
CA ASP A 96 1.16 -4.70 23.11
C ASP A 96 1.97 -4.00 24.22
N GLU A 97 1.32 -3.24 25.10
CA GLU A 97 1.97 -2.59 26.24
C GLU A 97 2.50 -3.62 27.24
N GLN A 98 1.78 -4.73 27.44
CA GLN A 98 2.24 -5.83 28.29
C GLN A 98 3.47 -6.53 27.71
N PHE A 99 3.51 -6.74 26.39
CA PHE A 99 4.70 -7.27 25.72
C PHE A 99 5.88 -6.30 25.80
N LYS A 100 5.63 -4.99 25.67
CA LYS A 100 6.63 -3.94 25.87
C LYS A 100 7.22 -3.97 27.29
N LYS A 101 6.38 -4.11 28.33
CA LYS A 101 6.83 -4.21 29.74
C LYS A 101 7.64 -5.47 30.02
N ARG A 102 7.37 -6.57 29.30
CA ARG A 102 8.12 -7.83 29.40
C ARG A 102 9.43 -7.85 28.57
N ASN A 103 9.82 -6.73 27.94
CA ASN A 103 10.95 -6.68 27.01
C ASN A 103 10.85 -7.74 25.89
N ALA A 104 9.62 -8.12 25.52
CA ALA A 104 9.42 -9.07 24.44
C ALA A 104 9.84 -8.41 23.12
N ARG A 105 10.66 -9.13 22.34
CA ARG A 105 11.07 -8.71 20.99
C ARG A 105 9.89 -8.66 20.01
N PHE A 106 8.85 -9.43 20.29
CA PHE A 106 7.64 -9.46 19.49
C PHE A 106 6.70 -8.35 19.95
N ARG A 107 6.42 -7.40 19.05
CA ARG A 107 5.42 -6.35 19.26
C ARG A 107 4.24 -6.59 18.34
N VAL A 108 3.07 -6.18 18.79
CA VAL A 108 1.85 -6.20 17.99
C VAL A 108 1.32 -4.78 17.94
N PRO A 109 1.92 -3.90 17.09
CA PRO A 109 1.41 -2.56 16.94
C PRO A 109 -0.06 -2.61 16.53
N VAL A 110 -0.89 -1.83 17.21
CA VAL A 110 -2.34 -1.81 17.02
C VAL A 110 -2.70 -1.49 15.57
N LEU A 111 -1.89 -0.66 14.91
CA LEU A 111 -2.06 -0.33 13.50
C LEU A 111 -1.90 -1.56 12.59
N ALA A 112 -0.90 -2.40 12.84
CA ALA A 112 -0.68 -3.62 12.07
C ALA A 112 -1.82 -4.63 12.29
N ALA A 113 -2.27 -4.78 13.54
CA ALA A 113 -3.42 -5.61 13.86
C ALA A 113 -4.71 -5.09 13.21
N ALA A 114 -4.94 -3.77 13.23
CA ALA A 114 -6.11 -3.15 12.61
C ALA A 114 -6.11 -3.35 11.08
N ILE A 115 -4.96 -3.14 10.42
CA ILE A 115 -4.80 -3.44 8.99
C ILE A 115 -5.12 -4.91 8.71
N GLY A 116 -4.65 -5.81 9.57
CA GLY A 116 -4.92 -7.24 9.48
C GLY A 116 -6.39 -7.64 9.69
N ILE A 117 -7.25 -6.78 10.23
CA ILE A 117 -8.67 -7.08 10.44
C ILE A 117 -9.51 -6.66 9.24
N TYR A 118 -9.16 -5.57 8.56
CA TYR A 118 -9.99 -5.03 7.47
C TYR A 118 -9.49 -5.40 6.06
N LEU A 119 -8.23 -5.80 5.89
CA LEU A 119 -7.69 -6.07 4.56
C LEU A 119 -8.18 -7.44 4.04
N PRO A 120 -8.49 -7.57 2.73
CA PRO A 120 -8.78 -8.87 2.12
C PRO A 120 -7.61 -9.85 2.25
N LEU A 121 -7.90 -11.15 2.41
CA LEU A 121 -6.90 -12.21 2.51
C LEU A 121 -5.96 -12.29 1.30
N GLU A 122 -6.50 -12.00 0.11
CA GLU A 122 -5.73 -11.91 -1.14
C GLU A 122 -4.63 -10.85 -1.12
N LEU A 123 -4.78 -9.77 -0.33
CA LEU A 123 -3.75 -8.76 -0.14
C LEU A 123 -2.80 -9.13 1.02
N MET A 124 -3.28 -9.87 2.02
CA MET A 124 -2.45 -10.29 3.15
C MET A 124 -1.35 -11.25 2.75
N VAL A 125 -1.62 -12.18 1.84
CA VAL A 125 -0.64 -13.21 1.45
C VAL A 125 0.60 -12.59 0.79
N PRO A 126 0.49 -11.70 -0.21
CA PRO A 126 1.64 -10.97 -0.76
C PRO A 126 2.39 -10.13 0.28
N ILE A 127 1.67 -9.45 1.19
CA ILE A 127 2.29 -8.66 2.27
C ILE A 127 3.12 -9.57 3.19
N PHE A 128 2.57 -10.74 3.56
CA PHE A 128 3.27 -11.73 4.36
C PHE A 128 4.53 -12.26 3.65
N ILE A 129 4.43 -12.60 2.35
CA ILE A 129 5.57 -13.03 1.55
C ILE A 129 6.65 -11.93 1.49
N GLY A 130 6.26 -10.67 1.29
CA GLY A 130 7.18 -9.53 1.31
C GLY A 130 7.90 -9.38 2.65
N GLY A 131 7.18 -9.53 3.77
CA GLY A 131 7.76 -9.54 5.12
C GLY A 131 8.72 -10.71 5.34
N LEU A 132 8.40 -11.90 4.82
CA LEU A 132 9.27 -13.07 4.87
C LEU A 132 10.56 -12.86 4.05
N ILE A 133 10.46 -12.26 2.87
CA ILE A 133 11.62 -11.88 2.04
C ILE A 133 12.49 -10.88 2.81
N ALA A 134 11.91 -9.84 3.39
CA ALA A 134 12.63 -8.87 4.21
C ALA A 134 13.37 -9.56 5.38
N HIS A 135 12.69 -10.46 6.09
CA HIS A 135 13.30 -11.24 7.16
C HIS A 135 14.49 -12.08 6.69
N PHE A 136 14.39 -12.73 5.52
CA PHE A 136 15.50 -13.49 4.95
C PHE A 136 16.66 -12.60 4.50
N VAL A 137 16.38 -11.40 3.99
CA VAL A 137 17.40 -10.42 3.61
C VAL A 137 18.14 -9.90 4.86
N GLU A 138 17.42 -9.55 5.93
CA GLU A 138 18.02 -9.18 7.22
C GLU A 138 18.93 -10.28 7.78
N ARG A 139 18.45 -11.54 7.71
CA ARG A 139 19.21 -12.70 8.17
C ARG A 139 20.46 -12.95 7.31
N PHE A 140 20.39 -12.71 6.01
CA PHE A 140 21.53 -12.85 5.10
C PHE A 140 22.64 -11.85 5.44
N HIS A 141 22.28 -10.58 5.67
CA HIS A 141 23.19 -9.49 6.03
C HIS A 141 23.59 -9.48 7.51
N LYS A 142 23.14 -10.46 8.30
CA LYS A 142 23.43 -10.62 9.74
C LYS A 142 23.16 -9.34 10.55
N ILE A 143 22.12 -8.60 10.19
CA ILE A 143 21.83 -7.32 10.83
C ILE A 143 21.44 -7.56 12.29
N GLY A 144 22.11 -6.82 13.17
CA GLY A 144 21.82 -6.85 14.59
C GLY A 144 20.39 -6.33 14.87
N PRO A 145 19.71 -6.86 15.88
CA PRO A 145 18.35 -6.45 16.23
C PRO A 145 18.23 -4.97 16.64
N ASP A 146 19.33 -4.35 17.08
CA ASP A 146 19.42 -2.94 17.50
C ASP A 146 20.11 -2.04 16.44
N ASP A 147 20.47 -2.59 15.27
CA ASP A 147 21.10 -1.84 14.18
C ASP A 147 20.05 -1.26 13.23
N GLU A 148 19.35 -0.23 13.69
CA GLU A 148 18.33 0.48 12.90
C GLU A 148 18.92 1.08 11.61
N GLY A 149 20.17 1.56 11.66
CA GLY A 149 20.86 2.14 10.50
C GLY A 149 21.22 1.09 9.44
N GLY A 150 21.68 -0.09 9.85
CA GLY A 150 21.92 -1.23 8.97
C GLY A 150 20.63 -1.75 8.34
N ARG A 151 19.55 -1.85 9.12
CA ARG A 151 18.22 -2.25 8.63
C ARG A 151 17.70 -1.32 7.54
N ASP A 152 17.73 -0.01 7.76
CA ASP A 152 17.23 0.96 6.78
C ASP A 152 18.03 0.89 5.47
N ARG A 153 19.36 0.78 5.56
CA ARG A 153 20.25 0.62 4.40
C ARG A 153 19.95 -0.63 3.58
N VAL A 154 19.71 -1.76 4.25
CA VAL A 154 19.44 -3.05 3.59
C VAL A 154 18.03 -3.10 2.99
N HIS A 155 17.06 -2.42 3.60
CA HIS A 155 15.69 -2.38 3.08
C HIS A 155 15.53 -1.41 1.91
N ARG A 156 16.31 -0.32 1.87
CA ARG A 156 16.18 0.74 0.87
C ARG A 156 16.16 0.26 -0.59
N PRO A 157 17.05 -0.64 -1.06
CA PRO A 157 17.00 -1.15 -2.44
C PRO A 157 15.73 -1.95 -2.74
N GLY A 158 15.28 -2.78 -1.79
CA GLY A 158 14.05 -3.56 -1.91
C GLY A 158 12.81 -2.66 -1.96
N VAL A 159 12.75 -1.67 -1.07
CA VAL A 159 11.67 -0.65 -1.05
C VAL A 159 11.61 0.14 -2.35
N LEU A 160 12.77 0.58 -2.88
CA LEU A 160 12.83 1.29 -4.16
C LEU A 160 12.38 0.42 -5.34
N PHE A 161 12.76 -0.85 -5.37
CA PHE A 161 12.33 -1.78 -6.41
C PHE A 161 10.81 -2.01 -6.35
N SER A 162 10.25 -2.27 -5.16
CA SER A 162 8.81 -2.40 -4.95
C SER A 162 8.06 -1.13 -5.37
N ALA A 163 8.57 0.06 -5.00
CA ALA A 163 7.96 1.32 -5.38
C ALA A 163 7.94 1.52 -6.91
N GLY A 164 9.01 1.09 -7.60
CA GLY A 164 9.06 1.06 -9.06
C GLY A 164 8.03 0.13 -9.68
N LEU A 165 7.84 -1.07 -9.12
CA LEU A 165 6.81 -2.02 -9.57
C LEU A 165 5.39 -1.46 -9.36
N ILE A 166 5.11 -0.90 -8.18
CA ILE A 166 3.81 -0.27 -7.85
C ILE A 166 3.52 0.92 -8.77
N THR A 167 4.54 1.74 -9.06
CA THR A 167 4.37 2.85 -10.00
C THR A 167 4.15 2.34 -11.42
N GLY A 168 4.87 1.28 -11.80
CA GLY A 168 4.74 0.64 -13.11
C GLY A 168 3.36 0.04 -13.35
N GLU A 169 2.82 -0.72 -12.39
CA GLU A 169 1.45 -1.25 -12.49
C GLU A 169 0.41 -0.14 -12.60
N ALA A 170 0.56 0.95 -11.83
CA ALA A 170 -0.38 2.06 -11.85
C ALA A 170 -0.36 2.81 -13.19
N LEU A 171 0.85 3.09 -13.73
CA LEU A 171 1.00 3.74 -15.03
C LEU A 171 0.47 2.86 -16.17
N MET A 172 0.73 1.55 -16.13
CA MET A 172 0.19 0.61 -17.11
C MET A 172 -1.34 0.53 -17.00
N GLY A 173 -1.89 0.49 -15.78
CA GLY A 173 -3.34 0.49 -15.56
C GLY A 173 -4.03 1.72 -16.14
N ILE A 174 -3.41 2.90 -15.99
CA ILE A 174 -3.88 4.15 -16.62
C ILE A 174 -3.77 4.05 -18.15
N ALA A 175 -2.64 3.55 -18.68
CA ALA A 175 -2.45 3.41 -20.12
C ALA A 175 -3.48 2.48 -20.76
N ILE A 176 -3.86 1.39 -20.08
CA ILE A 176 -4.90 0.44 -20.51
C ILE A 176 -6.31 1.04 -20.33
N ALA A 177 -6.54 1.88 -19.32
CA ALA A 177 -7.84 2.51 -19.10
C ALA A 177 -8.25 3.46 -20.24
N ILE A 178 -7.30 4.14 -20.88
CA ILE A 178 -7.56 5.07 -22.00
C ILE A 178 -8.33 4.39 -23.15
N PRO A 179 -7.83 3.30 -23.77
CA PRO A 179 -8.56 2.65 -24.86
C PRO A 179 -9.88 2.01 -24.41
N ILE A 180 -9.98 1.51 -23.17
CA ILE A 180 -11.24 0.98 -22.63
C ILE A 180 -12.33 2.07 -22.62
N VAL A 181 -12.01 3.25 -22.10
CA VAL A 181 -12.97 4.36 -22.03
C VAL A 181 -13.29 4.94 -23.41
N VAL A 182 -12.29 5.08 -24.29
CA VAL A 182 -12.49 5.64 -25.64
C VAL A 182 -13.34 4.74 -26.53
N SER A 183 -13.15 3.42 -26.42
CA SER A 183 -13.88 2.43 -27.23
C SER A 183 -15.25 2.04 -26.64
N GLY A 184 -15.45 2.26 -25.34
CA GLY A 184 -16.63 1.81 -24.60
C GLY A 184 -16.71 0.28 -24.40
N HIS A 185 -15.67 -0.47 -24.76
CA HIS A 185 -15.64 -1.93 -24.63
C HIS A 185 -14.51 -2.33 -23.67
N ALA A 186 -14.83 -3.17 -22.67
CA ALA A 186 -13.81 -3.66 -21.73
C ALA A 186 -12.78 -4.59 -22.41
N ASP A 187 -13.15 -5.20 -23.54
CA ASP A 187 -12.38 -6.29 -24.15
C ASP A 187 -11.39 -5.85 -25.23
N VAL A 188 -11.16 -4.54 -25.41
CA VAL A 188 -10.35 -4.00 -26.54
C VAL A 188 -8.91 -4.52 -26.51
N LEU A 189 -8.39 -4.75 -25.31
CA LEU A 189 -7.06 -5.31 -25.06
C LEU A 189 -7.15 -6.71 -24.43
N ALA A 190 -8.32 -7.35 -24.42
CA ALA A 190 -8.45 -8.70 -23.91
C ALA A 190 -7.65 -9.66 -24.78
N LEU A 191 -6.81 -10.48 -24.14
CA LEU A 191 -6.11 -11.56 -24.83
C LEU A 191 -7.14 -12.63 -25.26
N PRO A 192 -6.96 -13.27 -26.43
CA PRO A 192 -7.79 -14.39 -26.85
C PRO A 192 -7.86 -15.46 -25.76
N GLU A 193 -9.01 -16.13 -25.60
CA GLU A 193 -9.17 -17.15 -24.55
C GLU A 193 -8.13 -18.29 -24.64
N ALA A 194 -7.61 -18.56 -25.84
CA ALA A 194 -6.52 -19.51 -26.08
C ALA A 194 -5.17 -19.09 -25.46
N LEU A 195 -4.99 -17.80 -25.18
CA LEU A 195 -3.83 -17.21 -24.52
C LEU A 195 -4.10 -16.84 -23.06
N ASN A 196 -5.22 -17.28 -22.46
CA ASN A 196 -5.41 -17.17 -21.02
C ASN A 196 -4.29 -17.94 -20.32
N LEU A 197 -3.30 -17.19 -19.85
CA LEU A 197 -2.14 -17.72 -19.17
C LEU A 197 -2.62 -18.44 -17.92
N ASN A 198 -2.35 -19.74 -17.86
CA ASN A 198 -2.77 -20.61 -16.77
C ASN A 198 -2.30 -20.04 -15.41
N GLN A 199 -3.00 -20.33 -14.32
CA GLN A 199 -2.67 -19.90 -12.95
C GLN A 199 -1.20 -20.19 -12.57
N TRP A 200 -0.63 -21.25 -13.13
CA TRP A 200 0.80 -21.60 -13.02
C TRP A 200 1.75 -20.52 -13.54
N PHE A 201 1.39 -19.82 -14.61
CA PHE A 201 2.17 -18.71 -15.12
C PHE A 201 2.16 -17.53 -14.15
N GLY A 202 1.00 -17.21 -13.56
CA GLY A 202 0.89 -16.20 -12.51
C GLY A 202 1.77 -16.53 -11.29
N LEU A 203 1.78 -17.80 -10.86
CA LEU A 203 2.68 -18.28 -9.80
C LEU A 203 4.15 -18.17 -10.18
N LEU A 204 4.51 -18.45 -11.43
CA LEU A 204 5.89 -18.30 -11.92
C LEU A 204 6.32 -16.83 -11.91
N VAL A 205 5.47 -15.92 -12.38
CA VAL A 205 5.73 -14.47 -12.34
C VAL A 205 5.88 -13.99 -10.90
N LEU A 206 4.99 -14.44 -9.99
CA LEU A 206 5.09 -14.10 -8.57
C LEU A 206 6.40 -14.61 -7.95
N ALA A 207 6.80 -15.85 -8.25
CA ALA A 207 8.07 -16.41 -7.80
C ALA A 207 9.27 -15.64 -8.37
N LEU A 208 9.20 -15.23 -9.65
CA LEU A 208 10.22 -14.41 -10.29
C LEU A 208 10.34 -13.04 -9.62
N VAL A 209 9.22 -12.36 -9.37
CA VAL A 209 9.21 -11.06 -8.68
C VAL A 209 9.73 -11.20 -7.25
N GLY A 210 9.32 -12.24 -6.52
CA GLY A 210 9.84 -12.53 -5.18
C GLY A 210 11.36 -12.78 -5.19
N TRP A 211 11.85 -13.51 -6.19
CA TRP A 211 13.29 -13.72 -6.38
C TRP A 211 14.03 -12.43 -6.73
N LEU A 212 13.46 -11.58 -7.59
CA LEU A 212 14.03 -10.27 -7.94
C LEU A 212 14.09 -9.35 -6.72
N LEU A 213 13.05 -9.32 -5.89
CA LEU A 213 13.01 -8.59 -4.62
C LEU A 213 14.10 -9.04 -3.67
N TYR A 214 14.24 -10.36 -3.47
CA TYR A 214 15.30 -10.93 -2.65
C TYR A 214 16.69 -10.57 -3.21
N ARG A 215 16.88 -10.67 -4.52
CA ARG A 215 18.14 -10.31 -5.19
C ARG A 215 18.45 -8.81 -5.05
N ALA A 216 17.45 -7.95 -5.15
CA ALA A 216 17.60 -6.50 -4.97
C ALA A 216 18.02 -6.17 -3.54
N GLY A 217 17.36 -6.75 -2.53
CA GLY A 217 17.73 -6.58 -1.12
C GLY A 217 19.13 -7.13 -0.80
N LYS A 218 19.52 -8.25 -1.43
CA LYS A 218 20.87 -8.83 -1.25
C LYS A 218 21.99 -7.94 -1.78
N LYS A 219 21.75 -7.21 -2.87
CA LYS A 219 22.75 -6.31 -3.49
C LYS A 219 23.02 -5.04 -2.68
N GLY A 220 22.18 -4.70 -1.71
CA GLY A 220 22.27 -3.46 -0.91
C GLY A 220 23.55 -3.26 -0.10
N GLU A 221 24.36 -4.32 0.12
CA GLU A 221 25.66 -4.23 0.81
C GLU A 221 26.80 -3.70 -0.06
N GLN A 222 26.70 -3.78 -1.39
CA GLN A 222 27.87 -3.59 -2.26
C GLN A 222 28.17 -2.12 -2.62
N ALA A 223 27.34 -1.18 -2.18
CA ALA A 223 27.60 0.25 -2.33
C ALA A 223 28.06 0.84 -0.98
N GLY A 224 29.21 0.36 -0.50
CA GLY A 224 30.02 1.01 0.51
C GLY A 224 30.98 1.99 -0.13
#